data_AF-A0A3P7MJX8-F1
#
_entry.id   AF-A0A3P7MJX8-F1
#
_cell.length_a   1.000
_cell.length_b   1.000
_cell.length_c   1.000
_cell.angle_alpha   90.00
_cell.angle_beta   90.00
_cell.angle_gamma   90.00
#
_symmetry.space_group_name_H-M   'P 1'
#
loop_
_entity.id
_entity.type
_entity.pdbx_description
1 polymer ?
#
loop_
_entity_poly.entity_id
_entity_poly.type
_entity_poly.pdbx_seq_one_letter_code
_entity_poly.pdbx_strand_id
1 'polypeptide(L)'
;MAQKAIGTHNAIFHCDEVLAIAMFKQLPEYKNADIIRTRDNKELATCNIVVDVGSVFDAASNRFDHHQPSFKLTIKDFHPKLEPSVKLSSAGLIYAHFGKRVITEIAGKLNSDEDLEAVFKRALALVSDELVANVRRLVDEWLPARTIVKGALKSRFSVHPSGMIVKMTSPGCPWMEHIYDLEKEEMDITQTAGPLPFSGRPVFIFRPGTRASGVTAISLSEDQPYLRR
;
A
#
# COMPACT_ATOMS: atom_id res chain seq x y z
N MET A 1 -11.04 31.04 -17.72
CA MET A 1 -11.72 30.78 -16.43
C MET A 1 -10.72 31.01 -15.30
N ALA A 2 -11.15 31.48 -14.14
CA ALA A 2 -10.27 31.58 -12.98
C ALA A 2 -9.72 30.19 -12.60
N GLN A 3 -8.42 30.14 -12.29
CA GLN A 3 -7.73 28.95 -11.85
C GLN A 3 -8.39 28.40 -10.58
N LYS A 4 -8.71 27.11 -10.55
CA LYS A 4 -9.34 26.46 -9.38
C LYS A 4 -8.30 26.14 -8.32
N ALA A 5 -8.71 26.07 -7.06
CA ALA A 5 -7.85 25.67 -5.94
C ALA A 5 -8.49 24.55 -5.11
N ILE A 6 -7.66 23.59 -4.69
CA ILE A 6 -7.99 22.50 -3.77
C ILE A 6 -7.19 22.69 -2.49
N GLY A 7 -7.88 22.91 -1.38
CA GLY A 7 -7.31 23.05 -0.04
C GLY A 7 -7.13 21.69 0.65
N THR A 8 -5.99 21.47 1.30
CA THR A 8 -5.75 20.30 2.15
C THR A 8 -4.76 20.62 3.28
N HIS A 9 -4.52 19.70 4.19
CA HIS A 9 -3.62 19.92 5.33
C HIS A 9 -2.14 20.06 4.90
N ASN A 10 -1.33 20.68 5.75
CA ASN A 10 0.11 20.86 5.55
C ASN A 10 1.00 19.86 6.35
N ALA A 11 0.46 18.70 6.75
CA ALA A 11 1.25 17.63 7.40
C ALA A 11 2.02 16.75 6.39
N ILE A 12 2.53 15.59 6.83
CA ILE A 12 3.04 14.55 5.92
C ILE A 12 1.94 14.10 4.96
N PHE A 13 2.32 13.53 3.82
CA PHE A 13 1.35 13.03 2.86
C PHE A 13 0.67 11.77 3.39
N HIS A 14 -0.66 11.75 3.43
CA HIS A 14 -1.43 10.53 3.65
C HIS A 14 -2.01 10.03 2.32
N CYS A 15 -2.43 8.77 2.29
CA CYS A 15 -3.13 8.24 1.12
C CYS A 15 -4.49 8.92 0.93
N ASP A 16 -5.09 9.48 1.99
CA ASP A 16 -6.44 10.04 1.95
C ASP A 16 -6.52 11.29 1.06
N GLU A 17 -5.78 12.35 1.38
CA GLU A 17 -5.80 13.57 0.61
C GLU A 17 -5.15 13.40 -0.76
N VAL A 18 -4.10 12.58 -0.86
CA VAL A 18 -3.44 12.32 -2.14
C VAL A 18 -4.38 11.63 -3.12
N LEU A 19 -5.13 10.62 -2.69
CA LEU A 19 -6.10 9.94 -3.54
C LEU A 19 -7.30 10.85 -3.88
N ALA A 20 -7.79 11.62 -2.90
CA ALA A 20 -8.85 12.61 -3.12
C ALA A 20 -8.46 13.63 -4.21
N ILE A 21 -7.25 14.20 -4.12
CA ILE A 21 -6.71 15.14 -5.10
C ILE A 21 -6.52 14.45 -6.46
N ALA A 22 -5.97 13.24 -6.49
CA ALA A 22 -5.74 12.50 -7.73
C ALA A 22 -7.04 12.25 -8.50
N MET A 23 -8.14 11.93 -7.79
CA MET A 23 -9.48 11.82 -8.38
C MET A 23 -9.97 13.15 -8.95
N PHE A 24 -9.85 14.26 -8.22
CA PHE A 24 -10.24 15.57 -8.73
C PHE A 24 -9.41 15.99 -9.95
N LYS A 25 -8.13 15.66 -10.00
CA LYS A 25 -7.26 15.94 -11.15
C LYS A 25 -7.68 15.23 -12.44
N GLN A 26 -8.58 14.24 -12.37
CA GLN A 26 -9.19 13.63 -13.56
C GLN A 26 -10.33 14.47 -14.12
N LEU A 27 -10.95 15.35 -13.32
CA LEU A 27 -12.06 16.18 -13.75
C LEU A 27 -11.56 17.42 -14.51
N PRO A 28 -12.15 17.77 -15.68
CA PRO A 28 -11.66 18.87 -16.52
C PRO A 28 -11.52 20.20 -15.78
N GLU A 29 -12.46 20.55 -14.90
CA GLU A 29 -12.44 21.80 -14.15
C GLU A 29 -11.35 21.87 -13.07
N TYR A 30 -10.85 20.72 -12.60
CA TYR A 30 -9.84 20.63 -11.54
C TYR A 30 -8.49 20.09 -12.02
N LYS A 31 -8.40 19.65 -13.29
CA LYS A 31 -7.18 19.08 -13.90
C LYS A 31 -5.93 19.91 -13.61
N ASN A 32 -6.04 21.22 -13.77
CA ASN A 32 -4.92 22.12 -13.54
C ASN A 32 -4.93 22.78 -12.16
N ALA A 33 -5.92 22.52 -11.28
CA ALA A 33 -6.15 23.27 -10.03
C ALA A 33 -4.91 23.38 -9.14
N ASP A 34 -4.72 24.52 -8.48
CA ASP A 34 -3.66 24.70 -7.51
C ASP A 34 -3.94 23.91 -6.24
N ILE A 35 -2.89 23.37 -5.62
CA ILE A 35 -3.00 22.65 -4.35
C ILE A 35 -2.51 23.58 -3.25
N ILE A 36 -3.43 24.02 -2.38
CA ILE A 36 -3.14 24.88 -1.23
C ILE A 36 -3.04 23.99 0.01
N ARG A 37 -1.83 23.87 0.56
CA ARG A 37 -1.57 23.06 1.77
C ARG A 37 -1.53 23.96 3.00
N THR A 38 -2.59 23.97 3.78
CA THR A 38 -2.76 24.88 4.92
C THR A 38 -3.75 24.34 5.94
N ARG A 39 -3.73 24.90 7.16
CA ARG A 39 -4.76 24.72 8.18
C ARG A 39 -5.46 26.03 8.55
N ASP A 40 -5.10 27.13 7.88
CA ASP A 40 -5.76 28.42 8.10
C ASP A 40 -7.13 28.42 7.41
N ASN A 41 -8.19 28.52 8.22
CA ASN A 41 -9.57 28.58 7.73
C ASN A 41 -9.83 29.74 6.78
N LYS A 42 -9.09 30.86 6.88
CA LYS A 42 -9.22 31.99 5.94
C LYS A 42 -8.71 31.63 4.55
N GLU A 43 -7.58 30.92 4.47
CA GLU A 43 -7.06 30.43 3.19
C GLU A 43 -7.97 29.32 2.63
N LEU A 44 -8.40 28.37 3.47
CA LEU A 44 -9.34 27.31 3.07
C LEU A 44 -10.67 27.86 2.56
N ALA A 45 -11.15 29.01 3.08
CA ALA A 45 -12.34 29.68 2.59
C ALA A 45 -12.21 30.18 1.14
N THR A 46 -10.98 30.42 0.65
CA THR A 46 -10.73 30.81 -0.74
C THR A 46 -10.72 29.62 -1.71
N CYS A 47 -10.58 28.40 -1.20
CA CYS A 47 -10.50 27.19 -2.01
C CYS A 47 -11.87 26.77 -2.56
N ASN A 48 -11.89 26.26 -3.79
CA ASN A 48 -13.10 25.75 -4.41
C ASN A 48 -13.56 24.42 -3.80
N ILE A 49 -12.58 23.59 -3.42
CA ILE A 49 -12.78 22.32 -2.73
C ILE A 49 -11.81 22.26 -1.56
N VAL A 50 -12.23 21.68 -0.44
CA VAL A 50 -11.35 21.37 0.69
C VAL A 50 -11.49 19.89 1.04
N VAL A 51 -10.36 19.20 1.20
CA VAL A 51 -10.30 17.78 1.55
C VAL A 51 -9.38 17.55 2.75
N ASP A 52 -9.77 16.65 3.63
CA ASP A 52 -8.95 16.18 4.76
C ASP A 52 -8.48 17.25 5.75
N VAL A 53 -9.19 18.39 5.80
CA VAL A 53 -8.91 19.51 6.70
C VAL A 53 -10.13 20.41 6.88
N GLY A 54 -10.16 21.18 7.97
CA GLY A 54 -11.15 22.22 8.23
C GLY A 54 -12.30 21.77 9.15
N SER A 55 -12.36 20.47 9.49
CA SER A 55 -13.36 19.86 10.37
C SER A 55 -14.80 20.09 9.92
N VAL A 56 -15.03 20.17 8.60
CA VAL A 56 -16.37 20.33 8.00
C VAL A 56 -16.61 19.30 6.88
N PHE A 57 -17.71 18.57 7.00
CA PHE A 57 -18.32 17.84 5.90
C PHE A 57 -19.57 18.59 5.46
N ASP A 58 -19.53 19.10 4.24
CA ASP A 58 -20.67 19.69 3.56
C ASP A 58 -20.46 19.54 2.04
N ALA A 59 -21.20 18.60 1.45
CA ALA A 59 -21.12 18.33 0.02
C ALA A 59 -21.61 19.53 -0.83
N ALA A 60 -22.52 20.37 -0.31
CA ALA A 60 -23.03 21.52 -1.05
C ALA A 60 -21.97 22.62 -1.22
N SER A 61 -21.11 22.80 -0.22
CA SER A 61 -19.98 23.74 -0.28
C SER A 61 -18.64 23.07 -0.64
N ASN A 62 -18.65 21.81 -1.08
CA ASN A 62 -17.46 21.01 -1.40
C ASN A 62 -16.41 20.98 -0.28
N ARG A 63 -16.86 20.76 0.95
CA ARG A 63 -16.01 20.54 2.12
C ARG A 63 -16.09 19.06 2.49
N PHE A 64 -14.99 18.34 2.33
CA PHE A 64 -14.93 16.89 2.47
C PHE A 64 -13.89 16.51 3.52
N ASP A 65 -14.18 16.85 4.77
CA ASP A 65 -13.40 16.43 5.93
C ASP A 65 -14.20 15.49 6.84
N HIS A 66 -13.54 14.51 7.45
CA HIS A 66 -14.12 13.42 8.23
C HIS A 66 -13.64 13.37 9.70
N HIS A 67 -12.80 14.34 10.10
CA HIS A 67 -12.18 14.43 11.43
C HIS A 67 -13.13 14.81 12.58
N GLN A 68 -14.38 15.16 12.29
CA GLN A 68 -15.35 15.52 13.31
C GLN A 68 -15.67 14.29 14.18
N PRO A 69 -15.71 14.43 15.52
CA PRO A 69 -16.10 13.33 16.40
C PRO A 69 -17.48 12.74 16.07
N SER A 70 -18.39 13.60 15.59
CA SER A 70 -19.75 13.26 15.15
C SER A 70 -19.82 12.60 13.77
N PHE A 71 -18.74 12.62 12.97
CA PHE A 71 -18.77 12.07 11.63
C PHE A 71 -18.80 10.53 11.68
N LYS A 72 -19.92 9.96 11.20
CA LYS A 72 -20.20 8.52 11.16
C LYS A 72 -20.69 8.02 9.80
N LEU A 73 -20.70 8.88 8.78
CA LEU A 73 -21.22 8.52 7.46
C LEU A 73 -20.37 7.45 6.79
N THR A 74 -21.05 6.59 6.07
CA THR A 74 -20.56 5.43 5.33
C THR A 74 -20.97 5.56 3.86
N ILE A 75 -20.50 4.64 3.01
CA ILE A 75 -20.96 4.60 1.61
C ILE A 75 -22.48 4.42 1.50
N LYS A 76 -23.13 3.77 2.47
CA LYS A 76 -24.58 3.48 2.45
C LYS A 76 -25.44 4.71 2.63
N ASP A 77 -24.93 5.74 3.29
CA ASP A 77 -25.63 7.01 3.44
C ASP A 77 -25.81 7.73 2.08
N PHE A 78 -24.99 7.39 1.08
CA PHE A 78 -25.03 7.94 -0.28
C PHE A 78 -25.49 6.92 -1.33
N HIS A 79 -25.15 5.64 -1.13
CA HIS A 79 -25.45 4.52 -2.02
C HIS A 79 -25.95 3.32 -1.21
N PRO A 80 -27.24 3.27 -0.82
CA PRO A 80 -27.76 2.36 0.20
C PRO A 80 -27.62 0.85 -0.07
N LYS A 81 -27.39 0.48 -1.34
CA LYS A 81 -27.23 -0.92 -1.78
C LYS A 81 -25.78 -1.40 -1.77
N LEU A 82 -24.83 -0.52 -1.45
CA LEU A 82 -23.41 -0.85 -1.45
C LEU A 82 -22.93 -1.33 -0.08
N GLU A 83 -21.93 -2.20 -0.12
CA GLU A 83 -21.24 -2.73 1.05
C GLU A 83 -19.73 -2.66 0.78
N PRO A 84 -18.88 -2.63 1.84
CA PRO A 84 -19.22 -2.67 3.26
C PRO A 84 -19.59 -1.30 3.86
N SER A 85 -20.40 -1.30 4.91
CA SER A 85 -20.76 -0.12 5.71
C SER A 85 -19.61 0.40 6.61
N VAL A 86 -18.53 0.88 5.99
CA VAL A 86 -17.36 1.45 6.68
C VAL A 86 -17.43 2.98 6.66
N LYS A 87 -17.02 3.61 7.78
CA LYS A 87 -16.91 5.08 7.89
C LYS A 87 -15.97 5.62 6.79
N LEU A 88 -16.42 6.64 6.07
CA LEU A 88 -15.64 7.21 4.97
C LEU A 88 -14.51 8.11 5.47
N SER A 89 -13.42 8.08 4.70
CA SER A 89 -12.36 9.09 4.71
C SER A 89 -12.70 10.22 3.72
N SER A 90 -11.83 11.22 3.58
CA SER A 90 -12.00 12.29 2.59
C SER A 90 -12.05 11.73 1.17
N ALA A 91 -11.12 10.84 0.79
CA ALA A 91 -11.16 10.12 -0.48
C ALA A 91 -12.42 9.27 -0.62
N GLY A 92 -12.87 8.60 0.45
CA GLY A 92 -14.12 7.86 0.43
C GLY A 92 -15.33 8.75 0.12
N LEU A 93 -15.40 9.94 0.71
CA LEU A 93 -16.42 10.95 0.41
C LEU A 93 -16.32 11.45 -1.04
N ILE A 94 -15.12 11.74 -1.53
CA ILE A 94 -14.92 12.16 -2.93
C ILE A 94 -15.42 11.06 -3.87
N TYR A 95 -15.09 9.81 -3.61
CA TYR A 95 -15.55 8.70 -4.42
C TYR A 95 -17.08 8.54 -4.35
N ALA A 96 -17.68 8.67 -3.18
CA ALA A 96 -19.14 8.60 -3.01
C ALA A 96 -19.89 9.67 -3.85
N HIS A 97 -19.36 10.89 -3.93
CA HIS A 97 -20.01 12.01 -4.62
C HIS A 97 -19.60 12.16 -6.10
N PHE A 98 -18.34 11.89 -6.43
CA PHE A 98 -17.75 12.18 -7.75
C PHE A 98 -17.23 10.94 -8.47
N GLY A 99 -17.16 9.77 -7.82
CA GLY A 99 -16.48 8.59 -8.37
C GLY A 99 -17.02 8.17 -9.74
N LYS A 100 -18.34 8.25 -9.96
CA LYS A 100 -18.94 8.00 -11.28
C LYS A 100 -18.42 8.96 -12.36
N ARG A 101 -18.35 10.26 -12.05
CA ARG A 101 -17.79 11.26 -12.98
C ARG A 101 -16.31 10.98 -13.25
N VAL A 102 -15.54 10.69 -12.21
CA VAL A 102 -14.12 10.35 -12.33
C VAL A 102 -13.93 9.13 -13.24
N ILE A 103 -14.74 8.07 -13.05
CA ILE A 103 -14.71 6.88 -13.91
C ILE A 103 -15.04 7.25 -15.37
N THR A 104 -16.06 8.05 -15.60
CA THR A 104 -16.42 8.50 -16.96
C THR A 104 -15.29 9.29 -17.62
N GLU A 105 -14.61 10.18 -16.89
CA GLU A 105 -13.47 10.94 -17.45
C GLU A 105 -12.26 10.05 -17.75
N ILE A 106 -11.98 9.04 -16.92
CA ILE A 106 -10.87 8.10 -17.15
C ILE A 106 -11.18 7.13 -18.29
N ALA A 107 -12.36 6.50 -18.27
CA ALA A 107 -12.72 5.42 -19.19
C ALA A 107 -13.26 5.94 -20.53
N GLY A 108 -13.69 7.20 -20.58
CA GLY A 108 -14.44 7.75 -21.71
C GLY A 108 -15.88 7.23 -21.74
N LYS A 109 -16.41 7.00 -22.95
CA LYS A 109 -17.79 6.57 -23.15
C LYS A 109 -17.95 5.08 -22.81
N LEU A 110 -18.68 4.80 -21.73
CA LEU A 110 -19.17 3.46 -21.41
C LEU A 110 -20.43 3.11 -22.23
N ASN A 111 -20.80 1.82 -22.30
CA ASN A 111 -21.92 1.38 -23.13
C ASN A 111 -23.28 1.71 -22.48
N SER A 112 -23.37 1.71 -21.15
CA SER A 112 -24.60 2.02 -20.41
C SER A 112 -24.33 2.49 -18.97
N ASP A 113 -25.39 2.93 -18.29
CA ASP A 113 -25.34 3.30 -16.87
C ASP A 113 -25.13 2.07 -15.97
N GLU A 114 -25.56 0.88 -16.39
CA GLU A 114 -25.28 -0.38 -15.69
C GLU A 114 -23.79 -0.72 -15.70
N ASP A 115 -23.10 -0.50 -16.82
CA ASP A 115 -21.64 -0.67 -16.90
C ASP A 115 -20.94 0.30 -15.95
N LEU A 116 -21.36 1.56 -15.91
CA LEU A 116 -20.81 2.56 -14.99
C LEU A 116 -21.02 2.15 -13.52
N GLU A 117 -22.21 1.66 -13.19
CA GLU A 117 -22.53 1.16 -11.86
C GLU A 117 -21.69 -0.07 -11.49
N ALA A 118 -21.45 -0.98 -12.43
CA ALA A 118 -20.61 -2.15 -12.22
C ALA A 118 -19.15 -1.78 -11.98
N VAL A 119 -18.61 -0.83 -12.76
CA VAL A 119 -17.24 -0.32 -12.56
C VAL A 119 -17.14 0.42 -11.23
N PHE A 120 -18.12 1.26 -10.89
CA PHE A 120 -18.16 1.98 -9.62
C PHE A 120 -18.10 1.04 -8.41
N LYS A 121 -18.89 -0.04 -8.44
CA LYS A 121 -18.88 -1.09 -7.40
C LYS A 121 -17.54 -1.81 -7.32
N ARG A 122 -16.98 -2.18 -8.47
CA ARG A 122 -15.73 -2.94 -8.54
C ARG A 122 -14.53 -2.13 -8.06
N ALA A 123 -14.46 -0.85 -8.41
CA ALA A 123 -13.42 0.04 -7.94
C ALA A 123 -13.53 0.32 -6.42
N LEU A 124 -14.75 0.39 -5.86
CA LEU A 124 -14.93 0.47 -4.41
C LEU A 124 -14.44 -0.81 -3.69
N ALA A 125 -14.84 -1.97 -4.20
CA ALA A 125 -14.47 -3.27 -3.64
C ALA A 125 -12.96 -3.53 -3.67
N LEU A 126 -12.26 -3.01 -4.68
CA LEU A 126 -10.81 -3.16 -4.83
C LEU A 126 -10.03 -2.67 -3.61
N VAL A 127 -10.49 -1.61 -2.93
CA VAL A 127 -9.82 -1.06 -1.74
C VAL A 127 -9.85 -2.06 -0.58
N SER A 128 -11.00 -2.72 -0.35
CA SER A 128 -11.12 -3.73 0.71
C SER A 128 -10.46 -5.05 0.32
N ASP A 129 -10.60 -5.46 -0.94
CA ASP A 129 -10.09 -6.74 -1.41
C ASP A 129 -8.56 -6.78 -1.38
N GLU A 130 -7.89 -5.67 -1.69
CA GLU A 130 -6.43 -5.57 -1.65
C GLU A 130 -5.87 -5.79 -0.24
N LEU A 131 -6.48 -5.17 0.79
CA LEU A 131 -6.05 -5.38 2.18
C LEU A 131 -6.24 -6.84 2.60
N VAL A 132 -7.41 -7.41 2.31
CA VAL A 132 -7.72 -8.80 2.67
C VAL A 132 -6.78 -9.78 1.96
N ALA A 133 -6.51 -9.56 0.68
CA ALA A 133 -5.56 -10.36 -0.09
C ALA A 133 -4.15 -10.27 0.50
N ASN A 134 -3.68 -9.07 0.87
CA ASN A 134 -2.37 -8.90 1.48
C ASN A 134 -2.27 -9.56 2.86
N VAL A 135 -3.28 -9.44 3.71
CA VAL A 135 -3.28 -10.11 5.04
C VAL A 135 -3.27 -11.62 4.87
N ARG A 136 -4.08 -12.17 3.97
CA ARG A 136 -4.08 -13.62 3.67
C ARG A 136 -2.71 -14.07 3.16
N ARG A 137 -2.11 -13.34 2.21
CA ARG A 137 -0.76 -13.61 1.73
C ARG A 137 0.27 -13.62 2.87
N LEU A 138 0.16 -12.69 3.81
CA LEU A 138 1.05 -12.67 4.97
C LEU A 138 0.89 -13.90 5.86
N VAL A 139 -0.34 -14.34 6.11
CA VAL A 139 -0.65 -15.49 6.97
C VAL A 139 -0.35 -16.83 6.29
N ASP A 140 -0.73 -16.98 5.04
CA ASP A 140 -0.72 -18.26 4.32
C ASP A 140 0.62 -18.52 3.63
N GLU A 141 1.35 -17.46 3.25
CA GLU A 141 2.61 -17.57 2.50
C GLU A 141 3.81 -17.02 3.26
N TRP A 142 3.77 -15.76 3.68
CA TRP A 142 4.93 -15.10 4.26
C TRP A 142 5.29 -15.64 5.65
N LEU A 143 4.32 -15.83 6.55
CA LEU A 143 4.58 -16.28 7.91
C LEU A 143 5.12 -17.74 7.96
N PRO A 144 4.55 -18.72 7.22
CA PRO A 144 5.10 -20.07 7.18
C PRO A 144 6.48 -20.15 6.52
N ALA A 145 6.78 -19.24 5.57
CA ALA A 145 8.08 -19.17 4.92
C ALA A 145 9.22 -19.00 5.93
N ARG A 146 8.99 -18.28 7.04
CA ARG A 146 9.97 -18.12 8.11
C ARG A 146 10.51 -19.47 8.61
N THR A 147 9.62 -20.42 8.87
CA THR A 147 9.99 -21.76 9.36
C THR A 147 10.81 -22.53 8.32
N ILE A 148 10.42 -22.43 7.05
CA ILE A 148 11.11 -23.06 5.92
C ILE A 148 12.53 -22.49 5.79
N VAL A 149 12.67 -21.16 5.79
CA VAL A 149 13.95 -20.46 5.68
C VAL A 149 14.84 -20.79 6.87
N LYS A 150 14.30 -20.81 8.10
CA LYS A 150 15.02 -21.19 9.30
C LYS A 150 15.57 -22.61 9.22
N GLY A 151 14.77 -23.57 8.73
CA GLY A 151 15.22 -24.94 8.49
C GLY A 151 16.32 -25.03 7.42
N ALA A 152 16.17 -24.29 6.32
CA ALA A 152 17.18 -24.23 5.26
C ALA A 152 18.50 -23.62 5.75
N LEU A 153 18.45 -22.56 6.55
CA LEU A 153 19.62 -21.98 7.18
C LEU A 153 20.30 -22.97 8.12
N LYS A 154 19.56 -23.65 9.00
CA LYS A 154 20.17 -24.64 9.93
C LYS A 154 20.83 -25.81 9.21
N SER A 155 20.28 -26.24 8.08
CA SER A 155 20.82 -27.37 7.29
C SER A 155 21.92 -26.96 6.29
N ARG A 156 22.26 -25.68 6.13
CA ARG A 156 23.19 -25.21 5.08
C ARG A 156 24.57 -25.88 5.07
N PHE A 157 25.08 -26.30 6.23
CA PHE A 157 26.37 -26.98 6.32
C PHE A 157 26.36 -28.42 5.78
N SER A 158 25.20 -29.08 5.74
CA SER A 158 25.06 -30.38 5.06
C SER A 158 24.94 -30.23 3.54
N VAL A 159 24.58 -29.03 3.05
CA VAL A 159 24.55 -28.70 1.63
C VAL A 159 25.94 -28.42 1.09
N HIS A 160 26.73 -27.58 1.78
CA HIS A 160 28.13 -27.33 1.45
C HIS A 160 28.93 -26.94 2.70
N PRO A 161 30.17 -27.43 2.89
CA PRO A 161 30.97 -27.15 4.09
C PRO A 161 31.17 -25.67 4.41
N SER A 162 31.16 -24.80 3.38
CA SER A 162 31.26 -23.35 3.58
C SER A 162 30.09 -22.74 4.37
N GLY A 163 28.93 -23.39 4.36
CA GLY A 163 27.65 -22.84 4.82
C GLY A 163 27.08 -21.69 3.95
N MET A 164 27.72 -21.31 2.84
CA MET A 164 27.31 -20.18 1.98
C MET A 164 26.24 -20.56 0.94
N ILE A 165 25.88 -21.84 0.86
CA ILE A 165 24.84 -22.32 -0.05
C ILE A 165 23.64 -22.72 0.79
N VAL A 166 22.54 -22.00 0.63
CA VAL A 166 21.28 -22.26 1.32
C VAL A 166 20.30 -22.87 0.31
N LYS A 167 19.95 -24.14 0.51
CA LYS A 167 18.98 -24.85 -0.34
C LYS A 167 17.57 -24.67 0.20
N MET A 168 16.72 -23.99 -0.57
CA MET A 168 15.30 -23.91 -0.27
C MET A 168 14.64 -25.28 -0.49
N THR A 169 13.76 -25.67 0.44
CA THR A 169 13.05 -26.96 0.40
C THR A 169 11.65 -26.86 -0.22
N SER A 170 11.11 -25.64 -0.33
CA SER A 170 9.80 -25.37 -0.91
C SER A 170 9.92 -24.41 -2.11
N PRO A 171 9.41 -24.77 -3.30
CA PRO A 171 9.31 -23.85 -4.42
C PRO A 171 8.43 -22.65 -4.08
N GLY A 172 8.78 -21.46 -4.59
CA GLY A 172 7.98 -20.24 -4.37
C GLY A 172 8.06 -19.63 -2.96
N CYS A 173 8.82 -20.23 -2.04
CA CYS A 173 9.00 -19.70 -0.69
C CYS A 173 9.53 -18.25 -0.71
N PRO A 174 8.83 -17.26 -0.11
CA PRO A 174 9.33 -15.90 0.01
C PRO A 174 10.45 -15.86 1.06
N TRP A 175 11.70 -16.02 0.60
CA TRP A 175 12.84 -16.22 1.49
C TRP A 175 13.58 -14.93 1.87
N MET A 176 13.44 -13.87 1.07
CA MET A 176 14.38 -12.73 1.07
C MET A 176 14.40 -11.98 2.41
N GLU A 177 13.26 -11.50 2.88
CA GLU A 177 13.16 -10.77 4.15
C GLU A 177 13.53 -11.65 5.34
N HIS A 178 13.05 -12.90 5.36
CA HIS A 178 13.30 -13.84 6.46
C HIS A 178 14.77 -14.19 6.64
N ILE A 179 15.57 -14.26 5.56
CA ILE A 179 17.00 -14.54 5.69
C ILE A 179 17.68 -13.45 6.52
N TYR A 180 17.41 -12.18 6.23
CA TYR A 180 18.04 -11.07 6.97
C TYR A 180 17.59 -11.02 8.43
N ASP A 181 16.32 -11.32 8.71
CA ASP A 181 15.80 -11.34 10.07
C ASP A 181 16.29 -12.53 10.90
N LEU A 182 16.30 -13.73 10.30
CA LEU A 182 16.80 -14.93 10.96
C LEU A 182 18.32 -14.91 11.15
N GLU A 183 19.03 -14.24 10.24
CA GLU A 183 20.45 -13.98 10.39
C GLU A 183 20.71 -13.18 11.68
N LYS A 184 20.06 -12.04 11.88
CA LYS A 184 20.12 -11.27 13.14
C LYS A 184 19.84 -12.12 14.37
N GLU A 185 18.68 -12.79 14.37
CA GLU A 185 18.16 -13.47 15.55
C GLU A 185 19.01 -14.68 15.97
N GLU A 186 19.47 -15.50 15.02
CA GLU A 186 20.30 -16.66 15.35
C GLU A 186 21.75 -16.23 15.65
N MET A 187 22.19 -15.05 15.18
CA MET A 187 23.54 -14.51 15.45
C MET A 187 23.66 -13.84 16.82
N ASP A 188 22.60 -13.20 17.32
CA ASP A 188 22.57 -12.65 18.70
C ASP A 188 22.66 -13.76 19.78
N ILE A 189 22.34 -15.01 19.42
CA ILE A 189 22.30 -16.14 20.36
C ILE A 189 23.58 -16.99 20.30
N THR A 190 24.35 -16.98 19.21
CA THR A 190 25.38 -18.02 18.95
C THR A 190 26.83 -17.54 18.78
N GLN A 191 27.14 -16.24 18.76
CA GLN A 191 28.53 -15.78 18.60
C GLN A 191 29.06 -14.98 19.80
N THR A 192 29.84 -15.65 20.65
CA THR A 192 30.76 -15.00 21.61
C THR A 192 32.19 -14.82 21.07
N ALA A 193 32.55 -15.34 19.89
CA ALA A 193 33.81 -14.99 19.19
C ALA A 193 33.90 -15.66 17.80
N GLY A 194 33.72 -14.91 16.71
CA GLY A 194 34.01 -15.36 15.35
C GLY A 194 33.40 -14.43 14.28
N PRO A 195 33.92 -14.39 13.04
CA PRO A 195 33.27 -13.63 11.97
C PRO A 195 31.87 -14.20 11.68
N LEU A 196 30.89 -13.32 11.47
CA LEU A 196 29.53 -13.70 11.09
C LEU A 196 29.58 -14.58 9.83
N PRO A 197 28.86 -15.72 9.73
CA PRO A 197 28.93 -16.61 8.58
C PRO A 197 28.78 -15.90 7.23
N PHE A 198 27.93 -14.88 7.09
CA PHE A 198 27.74 -14.19 5.82
C PHE A 198 28.51 -12.87 5.68
N SER A 199 29.21 -12.41 6.72
CA SER A 199 29.97 -11.15 6.65
C SER A 199 31.14 -11.28 5.67
N GLY A 200 31.19 -10.35 4.72
CA GLY A 200 32.22 -10.29 3.68
C GLY A 200 32.20 -11.45 2.69
N ARG A 201 31.17 -12.31 2.68
CA ARG A 201 31.06 -13.46 1.75
C ARG A 201 29.68 -13.54 1.08
N PRO A 202 29.62 -13.76 -0.25
CA PRO A 202 28.33 -13.88 -0.94
C PRO A 202 27.59 -15.15 -0.50
N VAL A 203 26.28 -15.04 -0.32
CA VAL A 203 25.39 -16.16 0.00
C VAL A 203 24.62 -16.56 -1.25
N PHE A 204 24.55 -17.86 -1.54
CA PHE A 204 23.85 -18.40 -2.69
C PHE A 204 22.58 -19.11 -2.25
N ILE A 205 21.44 -18.61 -2.71
CA ILE A 205 20.13 -19.23 -2.49
C ILE A 205 19.83 -20.14 -3.66
N PHE A 206 19.91 -21.45 -3.40
CA PHE A 206 19.57 -22.47 -4.38
C PHE A 206 18.09 -22.84 -4.24
N ARG A 207 17.34 -22.71 -5.33
CA ARG A 207 15.91 -23.03 -5.44
C ARG A 207 15.76 -24.20 -6.42
N PRO A 208 15.56 -25.43 -5.93
CA PRO A 208 15.35 -26.57 -6.81
C PRO A 208 14.04 -26.40 -7.57
N GLY A 209 14.04 -26.72 -8.86
CA GLY A 209 12.84 -26.71 -9.69
C GLY A 209 12.76 -27.96 -10.55
N THR A 210 11.53 -28.30 -10.98
CA THR A 210 11.26 -29.50 -11.77
C THR A 210 11.72 -29.39 -13.23
N ARG A 211 11.72 -28.16 -13.78
CA ARG A 211 12.19 -27.87 -15.15
C ARG A 211 13.56 -27.19 -15.19
N ALA A 212 13.79 -26.24 -14.27
CA ALA A 212 15.05 -25.55 -14.11
C ALA A 212 15.24 -25.18 -12.64
N SER A 213 16.47 -25.26 -12.14
CA SER A 213 16.81 -24.76 -10.81
C SER A 213 17.28 -23.32 -10.89
N GLY A 214 16.90 -22.51 -9.91
CA GLY A 214 17.32 -21.12 -9.80
C GLY A 214 18.42 -20.94 -8.75
N VAL A 215 19.38 -20.06 -9.02
CA VAL A 215 20.36 -19.60 -8.03
C VAL A 215 20.24 -18.09 -7.94
N THR A 216 20.18 -17.56 -6.72
CA THR A 216 20.26 -16.12 -6.45
C THR A 216 21.45 -15.85 -5.54
N ALA A 217 22.38 -15.00 -5.96
CA ALA A 217 23.44 -14.51 -5.11
C ALA A 217 22.96 -13.28 -4.32
N ILE A 218 23.15 -13.29 -3.02
CA ILE A 218 22.97 -12.11 -2.15
C ILE A 218 24.31 -11.37 -2.14
N SER A 219 24.29 -10.10 -2.55
CA SER A 219 25.50 -9.28 -2.66
C SER A 219 26.16 -9.05 -1.30
N LEU A 220 27.47 -8.90 -1.32
CA LEU A 220 28.20 -8.23 -0.25
C LEU A 220 27.67 -6.79 -0.19
N SER A 221 27.08 -6.39 0.91
CA SER A 221 26.91 -4.96 1.19
C SER A 221 27.69 -4.64 2.45
N GLU A 222 28.67 -3.77 2.35
CA GLU A 222 29.43 -3.28 3.51
C GLU A 222 28.56 -2.43 4.45
N ASP A 223 27.44 -1.85 3.98
CA ASP A 223 26.74 -0.76 4.70
C ASP A 223 25.19 -0.82 4.78
N GLN A 224 24.51 -1.91 4.41
CA GLN A 224 23.04 -1.89 4.34
C GLN A 224 22.37 -3.15 4.88
N PRO A 225 22.30 -3.34 6.20
CA PRO A 225 21.52 -4.43 6.72
C PRO A 225 20.02 -4.10 6.86
N TYR A 226 19.57 -2.83 6.94
CA TYR A 226 18.16 -2.55 7.39
C TYR A 226 17.27 -1.54 6.68
N LEU A 227 17.66 -0.80 5.63
CA LEU A 227 16.72 0.19 5.07
C LEU A 227 16.74 0.25 3.54
N ARG A 228 15.59 -0.11 2.96
CA ARG A 228 15.15 0.09 1.56
C ARG A 228 15.59 -0.97 0.56
N ARG A 229 14.81 -2.04 0.49
CA ARG A 229 14.23 -2.54 -0.77
C ARG A 229 12.74 -2.72 -0.60
#